data_AF-A0A836JVQ1-F1
#
_entry.id   AF-A0A836JVQ1-F1
#
_cell.length_a   1.000
_cell.length_b   1.000
_cell.length_c   1.000
_cell.angle_alpha   90.00
_cell.angle_beta   90.00
_cell.angle_gamma   90.00
#
_symmetry.space_group_name_H-M   'P 1'
#
loop_
_entity.id
_entity.type
_entity.pdbx_description
1 polymer ?
#
loop_
_entity_poly.entity_id
_entity_poly.type
_entity_poly.pdbx_seq_one_letter_code
_entity_poly.pdbx_strand_id
1 'polypeptide(L)'
;DYAYKAVGCPPRIPPNEEVVFVVTLVDYIDDGYAQTYQDLTEEEKQSFKYVLQPVKHMFMTARDYFTKFNYKQAIREYTKIIDRLESVKLKDDLEEKEMNQLLSQAYINLGICHNKENMPTKACSALRKVPKPTAKSHYQYVLFLLI
;
A
#
# COMPACT_ATOMS: atom_id res chain seq x y z
N ASP A 1 -0.05 -13.25 31.42
CA ASP A 1 0.67 -14.15 30.49
C ASP A 1 0.78 -13.61 29.07
N TYR A 2 1.95 -13.04 28.73
CA TYR A 2 2.24 -12.41 27.43
C TYR A 2 3.24 -13.18 26.56
N ALA A 3 3.77 -14.31 27.04
CA ALA A 3 4.79 -15.12 26.38
C ALA A 3 4.27 -16.52 25.99
N TYR A 4 5.06 -17.57 26.21
CA TYR A 4 4.82 -18.93 25.70
C TYR A 4 3.89 -19.80 26.57
N LYS A 5 3.43 -19.29 27.73
CA LYS A 5 2.41 -19.90 28.59
C LYS A 5 2.75 -21.35 28.99
N ALA A 6 1.74 -22.13 29.35
CA ALA A 6 1.85 -23.53 29.77
C ALA A 6 2.42 -24.49 28.71
N VAL A 7 2.47 -24.09 27.44
CA VAL A 7 3.03 -24.95 26.38
C VAL A 7 4.54 -24.73 26.24
N GLY A 8 5.03 -23.52 26.53
CA GLY A 8 6.41 -23.16 26.23
C GLY A 8 6.69 -23.17 24.72
N CYS A 9 7.95 -23.30 24.36
CA CYS A 9 8.40 -23.54 22.99
C CYS A 9 9.48 -24.63 23.00
N PRO A 10 9.10 -25.91 23.12
CA PRO A 10 10.06 -27.01 23.23
C PRO A 10 10.98 -27.10 21.99
N PRO A 11 12.27 -27.44 22.16
CA PRO A 11 13.00 -27.67 23.43
C PRO A 11 13.57 -26.38 24.06
N ARG A 12 13.28 -25.21 23.47
CA ARG A 12 14.00 -23.96 23.71
C ARG A 12 13.50 -23.18 24.92
N ILE A 13 12.21 -23.26 25.22
CA ILE A 13 11.56 -22.50 26.30
C ILE A 13 10.64 -23.45 27.08
N PRO A 14 10.85 -23.64 28.39
CA PRO A 14 10.00 -24.46 29.23
C PRO A 14 8.55 -23.94 29.34
N PRO A 15 7.61 -24.81 29.73
CA PRO A 15 6.28 -24.40 30.18
C PRO A 15 6.32 -23.37 31.32
N ASN A 16 5.44 -22.36 31.25
CA ASN A 16 5.20 -21.34 32.28
C ASN A 16 6.44 -20.49 32.66
N GLU A 17 7.39 -20.34 31.75
CA GLU A 17 8.61 -19.58 32.01
C GLU A 17 8.45 -18.06 31.76
N GLU A 18 9.09 -17.25 32.60
CA GLU A 18 9.25 -15.80 32.34
C GLU A 18 10.36 -15.57 31.30
N VAL A 19 10.13 -14.64 30.37
CA VAL A 19 11.08 -14.33 29.30
C VAL A 19 11.34 -12.83 29.21
N VAL A 20 12.61 -12.48 28.99
CA VAL A 20 13.04 -11.11 28.74
C VAL A 20 13.33 -10.96 27.25
N PHE A 21 12.59 -10.05 26.60
CA PHE A 21 12.86 -9.68 25.22
C PHE A 21 13.72 -8.41 25.18
N VAL A 22 14.91 -8.52 24.59
CA VAL A 22 15.70 -7.33 24.24
C VAL A 22 15.29 -6.93 22.83
N VAL A 23 14.42 -5.94 22.72
CA VAL A 23 13.90 -5.44 21.44
C VAL A 23 14.57 -4.12 21.11
N THR A 24 15.22 -4.05 19.95
CA THR A 24 15.74 -2.81 19.38
C THR A 24 14.89 -2.44 18.18
N LEU A 25 14.16 -1.32 18.27
CA LEU A 25 13.42 -0.79 17.14
C LEU A 25 14.39 -0.14 16.15
N VAL A 26 14.53 -0.72 14.97
CA VAL A 26 15.44 -0.23 13.92
C VAL A 26 14.75 0.79 13.02
N ASP A 27 13.50 0.52 12.65
CA ASP A 27 12.73 1.35 11.75
C ASP A 27 11.23 1.08 11.95
N TYR A 28 10.41 2.09 11.71
CA TYR A 28 8.95 1.97 11.77
C TYR A 28 8.31 3.00 10.84
N ILE A 29 7.08 2.71 10.42
CA ILE A 29 6.25 3.64 9.67
C ILE A 29 5.22 4.18 10.66
N ASP A 30 5.35 5.44 11.05
CA ASP A 30 4.32 6.12 11.83
C ASP A 30 3.18 6.54 10.90
N ASP A 31 1.99 6.04 11.15
CA ASP A 31 0.80 6.39 10.37
C ASP A 31 -0.14 7.37 11.07
N GLY A 32 0.13 7.70 12.34
CA GLY A 32 -0.68 8.60 13.17
C GLY A 32 -2.17 8.23 13.24
N TYR A 33 -2.58 7.06 12.76
CA TYR A 33 -3.97 6.69 12.54
C TYR A 33 -4.20 5.23 12.90
N ALA A 34 -4.70 4.99 14.11
CA ALA A 34 -4.83 3.64 14.66
C ALA A 34 -5.79 2.72 13.88
N GLN A 35 -6.73 3.28 13.13
CA GLN A 35 -7.74 2.52 12.40
C GLN A 35 -7.26 2.20 10.98
N THR A 36 -7.01 0.92 10.70
CA THR A 36 -6.64 0.47 9.36
C THR A 36 -7.88 0.22 8.51
N TYR A 37 -7.68 -0.01 7.20
CA TYR A 37 -8.78 -0.42 6.31
C TYR A 37 -9.45 -1.74 6.76
N GLN A 38 -8.71 -2.61 7.45
CA GLN A 38 -9.24 -3.89 7.92
C GLN A 38 -10.24 -3.71 9.07
N ASP A 39 -10.11 -2.61 9.81
CA ASP A 39 -10.96 -2.28 10.95
C ASP A 39 -12.28 -1.60 10.54
N LEU A 40 -12.43 -1.25 9.25
CA LEU A 40 -13.65 -0.66 8.71
C LEU A 40 -14.74 -1.71 8.51
N THR A 41 -16.00 -1.33 8.75
CA THR A 41 -17.15 -2.16 8.37
C THR A 41 -17.33 -2.19 6.84
N GLU A 42 -18.14 -3.12 6.33
CA GLU A 42 -18.40 -3.20 4.88
C GLU A 42 -19.13 -1.96 4.35
N GLU A 43 -19.96 -1.31 5.17
CA GLU A 43 -20.61 -0.04 4.84
C GLU A 43 -19.60 1.11 4.79
N GLU A 44 -18.68 1.17 5.75
CA GLU A 44 -17.64 2.20 5.80
C GLU A 44 -16.66 2.08 4.63
N LYS A 45 -16.31 0.85 4.23
CA LYS A 45 -15.48 0.57 3.04
C LYS A 45 -16.11 1.06 1.74
N GLN A 46 -17.42 1.25 1.69
CA GLN A 46 -18.09 1.81 0.50
C GLN A 46 -18.05 3.32 0.45
N SER A 47 -17.59 4.03 1.49
CA SER A 47 -17.60 5.50 1.51
C SER A 47 -16.18 6.07 1.49
N PHE A 48 -15.94 6.94 0.51
CA PHE A 48 -14.62 7.53 0.25
C PHE A 48 -14.04 8.24 1.48
N LYS A 49 -14.89 8.93 2.23
CA LYS A 49 -14.51 9.62 3.46
C LYS A 49 -13.78 8.71 4.46
N TYR A 50 -14.25 7.47 4.66
CA TYR A 50 -13.64 6.55 5.63
C TYR A 50 -12.43 5.81 5.04
N VAL A 51 -12.42 5.56 3.73
CA VAL A 51 -11.33 4.87 3.04
C VAL A 51 -10.12 5.78 2.81
N LEU A 52 -10.30 7.10 2.76
CA LEU A 52 -9.26 8.07 2.44
C LEU A 52 -8.01 7.96 3.33
N GLN A 53 -8.18 7.92 4.66
CA GLN A 53 -7.05 7.87 5.58
C GLN A 53 -6.30 6.52 5.51
N PRO A 54 -6.98 5.36 5.56
CA PRO A 54 -6.33 4.08 5.34
C PRO A 54 -5.56 4.00 4.02
N VAL A 55 -6.12 4.55 2.92
CA VAL A 55 -5.41 4.57 1.63
C VAL A 55 -4.16 5.44 1.69
N LYS A 56 -4.19 6.60 2.35
CA LYS A 56 -2.98 7.43 2.55
C LYS A 56 -1.90 6.66 3.31
N HIS A 57 -2.28 5.89 4.33
CA HIS A 57 -1.33 5.04 5.04
C HIS A 57 -0.75 3.93 4.14
N MET A 58 -1.59 3.28 3.33
CA MET A 58 -1.09 2.29 2.36
C MET A 58 -0.09 2.90 1.38
N PHE A 59 -0.29 4.15 0.95
CA PHE A 59 0.69 4.86 0.12
C PHE A 59 2.03 5.02 0.81
N MET A 60 2.04 5.32 2.12
CA MET A 60 3.27 5.41 2.92
C MET A 60 3.97 4.05 2.99
N THR A 61 3.22 2.98 3.24
CA THR A 61 3.73 1.60 3.25
C THR A 61 4.31 1.19 1.89
N ALA A 62 3.59 1.46 0.79
CA ALA A 62 4.06 1.17 -0.56
C ALA A 62 5.33 1.96 -0.91
N ARG A 63 5.42 3.21 -0.46
CA ARG A 63 6.61 4.05 -0.62
C ARG A 63 7.79 3.51 0.17
N ASP A 64 7.59 3.07 1.41
CA ASP A 64 8.65 2.47 2.22
C ASP A 64 9.25 1.23 1.52
N TYR A 65 8.38 0.30 1.08
CA TYR A 65 8.82 -0.85 0.28
C TYR A 65 9.59 -0.42 -0.96
N PHE A 66 9.15 0.62 -1.66
CA PHE A 66 9.85 1.14 -2.82
C PHE A 66 11.25 1.69 -2.46
N THR A 67 11.37 2.47 -1.39
CA THR A 67 12.66 3.03 -0.94
C THR A 67 13.65 1.95 -0.49
N LYS A 68 13.14 0.83 0.02
CA LYS A 68 13.92 -0.36 0.39
C LYS A 68 14.16 -1.32 -0.79
N PHE A 69 13.91 -0.88 -2.03
CA PHE A 69 14.06 -1.67 -3.26
C PHE A 69 13.19 -2.93 -3.30
N ASN A 70 12.19 -3.05 -2.43
CA ASN A 70 11.27 -4.18 -2.37
C ASN A 70 10.08 -3.94 -3.30
N TYR A 71 10.35 -3.86 -4.60
CA TYR A 71 9.37 -3.47 -5.61
C TYR A 71 8.20 -4.45 -5.71
N LYS A 72 8.42 -5.74 -5.44
CA LYS A 72 7.35 -6.75 -5.44
C LYS A 72 6.29 -6.48 -4.38
N GLN A 73 6.69 -6.08 -3.17
CA GLN A 73 5.73 -5.72 -2.13
C GLN A 73 5.09 -4.36 -2.43
N ALA A 74 5.85 -3.39 -2.94
CA ALA A 74 5.29 -2.11 -3.38
C ALA A 74 4.21 -2.30 -4.45
N ILE A 75 4.42 -3.19 -5.44
CA ILE A 75 3.42 -3.55 -6.46
C ILE A 75 2.14 -4.06 -5.79
N ARG A 76 2.25 -5.01 -4.86
CA ARG A 76 1.08 -5.57 -4.16
C ARG A 76 0.31 -4.51 -3.40
N GLU A 77 1.00 -3.60 -2.72
CA GLU A 77 0.33 -2.51 -2.00
C GLU A 77 -0.34 -1.52 -2.94
N TYR A 78 0.32 -1.09 -4.03
CA TYR A 78 -0.31 -0.21 -5.02
C TYR A 78 -1.52 -0.86 -5.70
N THR A 79 -1.49 -2.16 -5.98
CA THR A 79 -2.66 -2.89 -6.49
C THR A 79 -3.82 -2.87 -5.49
N LYS A 80 -3.56 -3.16 -4.20
CA LYS A 80 -4.61 -3.08 -3.17
C LYS A 80 -5.19 -1.67 -3.04
N ILE A 81 -4.37 -0.62 -3.17
CA ILE A 81 -4.85 0.77 -3.14
C ILE A 81 -5.83 1.02 -4.27
N ILE A 82 -5.49 0.61 -5.49
CA ILE A 82 -6.35 0.76 -6.68
C ILE A 82 -7.67 0.02 -6.45
N ASP A 83 -7.62 -1.26 -6.06
CA ASP A 83 -8.81 -2.09 -5.85
C ASP A 83 -9.75 -1.48 -4.80
N ARG A 84 -9.19 -0.89 -3.73
CA ARG A 84 -9.95 -0.24 -2.65
C ARG A 84 -10.54 1.10 -3.07
N LEU A 85 -9.87 1.85 -3.94
CA LEU A 85 -10.39 3.12 -4.44
C LEU A 85 -11.48 2.90 -5.50
N GLU A 86 -11.33 1.89 -6.35
CA GLU A 86 -12.31 1.57 -7.41
C GLU A 86 -13.62 0.97 -6.87
N SER A 87 -13.62 0.41 -5.66
CA SER A 87 -14.82 -0.19 -5.03
C SER A 87 -15.68 0.80 -4.24
N VAL A 88 -15.23 2.04 -4.09
CA VAL A 88 -15.86 3.06 -3.24
C VAL A 88 -16.92 3.85 -3.99
N LYS A 89 -17.99 4.23 -3.28
CA LYS A 89 -19.02 5.17 -3.75
C LYS A 89 -18.60 6.60 -3.41
N LEU A 90 -18.77 7.48 -4.39
CA LEU A 90 -18.49 8.91 -4.29
C LEU A 90 -19.79 9.68 -4.11
N LYS A 91 -19.75 10.74 -3.30
CA LYS A 91 -20.94 11.58 -3.05
C LYS A 91 -21.01 12.82 -3.94
N ASP A 92 -19.88 13.34 -4.40
CA ASP A 92 -19.77 14.59 -5.14
C ASP A 92 -18.53 14.63 -6.05
N ASP A 93 -18.50 15.63 -6.94
CA ASP A 93 -17.39 15.87 -7.87
C ASP A 93 -16.06 16.17 -7.17
N LEU A 94 -16.09 16.61 -5.91
CA LEU A 94 -14.89 16.90 -5.13
C LEU A 94 -14.21 15.58 -4.71
N GLU A 95 -14.98 14.62 -4.19
CA GLU A 95 -14.51 13.27 -3.91
C GLU A 95 -14.03 12.57 -5.18
N GLU A 96 -14.74 12.73 -6.30
CA GLU A 96 -14.29 12.19 -7.59
C GLU A 96 -12.94 12.79 -8.02
N LYS A 97 -12.77 14.10 -7.84
CA LYS A 97 -11.52 14.78 -8.16
C LYS A 97 -10.37 14.27 -7.29
N GLU A 98 -10.58 14.12 -5.98
CA GLU A 98 -9.57 13.64 -5.03
C GLU A 98 -9.25 12.15 -5.27
N MET A 99 -10.26 11.29 -5.45
CA MET A 99 -10.09 9.88 -5.80
C MET A 99 -9.27 9.72 -7.08
N ASN A 100 -9.58 10.48 -8.12
CA ASN A 100 -8.83 10.43 -9.37
C ASN A 100 -7.37 10.87 -9.21
N GLN A 101 -7.07 11.81 -8.31
CA GLN A 101 -5.68 12.19 -8.01
C GLN A 101 -4.93 11.03 -7.35
N LEU A 102 -5.56 10.35 -6.37
CA LEU A 102 -4.98 9.18 -5.70
C LEU A 102 -4.79 8.00 -6.68
N LEU A 103 -5.80 7.69 -7.49
CA LEU A 103 -5.71 6.65 -8.52
C LEU A 103 -4.60 6.95 -9.52
N SER A 104 -4.50 8.19 -10.03
CA SER A 104 -3.39 8.59 -10.89
C SER A 104 -2.03 8.34 -10.24
N GLN A 105 -1.87 8.71 -8.96
CA GLN A 105 -0.63 8.48 -8.23
C GLN A 105 -0.33 6.98 -8.07
N ALA A 106 -1.32 6.16 -7.71
CA ALA A 106 -1.16 4.71 -7.57
C ALA A 106 -0.77 4.05 -8.89
N TYR A 107 -1.47 4.34 -9.99
CA TYR A 107 -1.18 3.78 -11.30
C TYR A 107 0.19 4.19 -11.85
N ILE A 108 0.59 5.45 -11.68
CA ILE A 108 1.93 5.91 -12.07
C ILE A 108 3.01 5.17 -11.28
N ASN A 109 2.86 5.08 -9.96
CA ASN A 109 3.85 4.41 -9.12
C ASN A 109 3.88 2.89 -9.37
N LEU A 110 2.72 2.26 -9.61
CA LEU A 110 2.63 0.86 -10.03
C LEU A 110 3.39 0.63 -11.35
N GLY A 111 3.20 1.50 -12.34
CA GLY A 111 3.94 1.46 -13.60
C GLY A 111 5.45 1.59 -13.41
N ILE A 112 5.89 2.50 -12.53
CA ILE A 112 7.31 2.64 -12.16
C ILE A 112 7.84 1.35 -11.51
N CYS A 113 7.10 0.76 -10.56
CA CYS A 113 7.52 -0.47 -9.90
C CYS A 113 7.62 -1.64 -10.88
N HIS A 114 6.66 -1.78 -11.80
CA HIS A 114 6.73 -2.79 -12.86
C HIS A 114 7.94 -2.62 -13.77
N ASN A 115 8.31 -1.38 -14.10
CA ASN A 115 9.54 -1.12 -14.85
C ASN A 115 10.79 -1.53 -14.06
N LYS A 116 10.84 -1.26 -12.76
CA LYS A 116 11.96 -1.70 -11.90
C LYS A 116 12.10 -3.23 -11.83
N GLU A 117 11.01 -3.96 -12.03
CA GLU A 117 10.98 -5.43 -12.10
C GLU A 117 11.10 -5.97 -13.55
N ASN A 118 11.44 -5.13 -14.54
CA ASN A 118 11.53 -5.50 -15.96
C ASN A 118 10.22 -6.15 -16.50
N MET A 119 9.07 -5.62 -16.09
CA MET A 119 7.74 -6.03 -16.56
C MET A 119 7.07 -4.93 -17.43
N PRO A 120 7.63 -4.63 -18.63
CA PRO A 120 7.22 -3.48 -19.44
C PRO A 120 5.74 -3.52 -19.88
N THR A 121 5.22 -4.69 -20.23
CA THR A 121 3.83 -4.85 -20.67
C THR A 121 2.83 -4.49 -19.55
N LYS A 122 3.13 -4.89 -18.31
CA LYS A 122 2.33 -4.54 -17.13
C LYS A 122 2.44 -3.07 -16.79
N ALA A 123 3.63 -2.48 -16.92
CA ALA A 123 3.82 -1.06 -16.71
C ALA A 123 2.99 -0.22 -17.70
N CYS A 124 3.00 -0.57 -18.98
CA CYS A 124 2.19 0.08 -20.00
C CYS A 124 0.68 -0.02 -19.67
N SER A 125 0.22 -1.23 -19.31
CA SER A 125 -1.18 -1.44 -18.91
C SER A 125 -1.59 -0.55 -17.73
N ALA A 126 -0.74 -0.42 -16.72
CA ALA A 126 -0.98 0.45 -15.57
C ALA A 126 -1.02 1.93 -15.96
N LEU A 127 -0.05 2.40 -16.75
CA LEU A 127 0.02 3.82 -17.17
C LEU A 127 -1.14 4.22 -18.08
N ARG A 128 -1.68 3.30 -18.88
CA ARG A 128 -2.85 3.54 -19.74
C ARG A 128 -4.15 3.72 -18.96
N LYS A 129 -4.20 3.24 -17.71
CA LYS A 129 -5.35 3.33 -16.82
C LYS A 129 -5.34 4.60 -15.94
N VAL A 130 -4.31 5.44 -16.05
CA VAL A 130 -4.19 6.69 -15.28
C VAL A 130 -5.36 7.62 -15.65
N PRO A 131 -6.29 7.94 -14.72
CA PRO A 131 -7.49 8.72 -15.04
C PRO A 131 -7.16 10.17 -15.43
N LYS A 132 -6.16 10.75 -14.78
CA LYS A 132 -5.66 12.10 -15.06
C LYS A 132 -4.16 12.05 -15.35
N PRO A 133 -3.77 11.93 -16.64
CA PRO A 133 -2.37 11.93 -17.03
C PRO A 133 -1.66 13.22 -16.60
N THR A 134 -0.40 13.09 -16.20
CA THR A 134 0.49 14.19 -15.80
C THR A 134 1.76 14.16 -16.66
N ALA A 135 2.57 15.22 -16.62
CA ALA A 135 3.88 15.21 -17.28
C ALA A 135 4.74 14.00 -16.86
N LYS A 136 4.63 13.57 -15.60
CA LYS A 136 5.32 12.36 -15.08
C LYS A 136 4.79 11.07 -15.72
N SER A 137 3.47 10.94 -15.91
CA SER A 137 2.91 9.75 -16.57
C SER A 137 3.32 9.67 -18.05
N HIS A 138 3.29 10.81 -18.75
CA HIS A 138 3.75 10.88 -20.14
C HIS A 138 5.24 10.59 -20.26
N TYR A 139 6.08 11.18 -19.40
CA TYR A 139 7.51 10.89 -19.36
C TYR A 139 7.79 9.41 -19.12
N GLN A 140 7.11 8.79 -18.15
CA GLN A 140 7.29 7.36 -17.86
C GLN A 140 6.82 6.46 -19.02
N TYR A 141 5.77 6.87 -19.73
CA TYR A 141 5.29 6.19 -20.92
C TYR A 141 6.29 6.29 -22.09
N VAL A 142 6.88 7.47 -22.30
CA VAL A 142 7.89 7.71 -23.35
C VAL A 142 9.21 7.02 -23.03
N LEU A 143 9.68 7.07 -21.79
CA LEU A 143 10.88 6.36 -21.33
C LEU A 143 10.79 4.86 -21.61
N PHE A 144 9.58 4.30 -21.54
CA PHE A 144 9.31 2.92 -21.88
C PHE A 144 9.41 2.62 -23.38
N LEU A 145 8.89 3.47 -24.28
CA LEU A 145 8.99 3.25 -25.73
C LEU A 145 10.43 3.28 -26.26
N LEU A 146 11.38 3.74 -25.45
CA LEU A 146 12.80 3.87 -25.77
C LEU A 146 13.66 2.72 -25.23
N ILE A 147 13.08 1.76 -24.49
CA ILE A 147 13.74 0.56 -23.93
C ILE A 147 13.28 -0.66 -24.72
#